data_AF-A0AAQ5ZWP5-F1
#
_entry.id   AF-A0AAQ5ZWP5-F1
#
_cell.length_a   1.000
_cell.length_b   1.000
_cell.length_c   1.000
_cell.angle_alpha   90.00
_cell.angle_beta   90.00
_cell.angle_gamma   90.00
#
_symmetry.space_group_name_H-M   'P 1'
#
loop_
_entity.id
_entity.type
_entity.pdbx_description
1 polymer ?
#
loop_
_entity_poly.entity_id
_entity_poly.type
_entity_poly.pdbx_seq_one_letter_code
_entity_poly.pdbx_strand_id
1 'polypeptide(L)'
;LGTFEVWIALDTWSLNKKLPKMKEIKNIGTVLGVSQPVVPIPGFNDFIYSSKSQPHCENTEQSMLCSQVCNCSGLSPEDVVSIDPTFSFPVYSAVYAVAHALHKVLQCGVAKCNVFWNQSGKVPISVCSPECPTGYVRKQDGIHKCCFSCIICPNRTYINKDPYSCISCKDTEWSAEGSTSCNQRLVEFIPFTDSGAILIMLGAGALVGLTLAVSVLFAVNYNTPVVRSAGGPMCFLILGCLSLCSISVFFYFGQPSVSSCVLRFLPFFLFYTVCLACFVVSFVSLFFSGF
;
A
#
# COMPACT_ATOMS: atom_id res chain seq x y z
N LEU A 1 -14.63 35.48 66.46
CA LEU A 1 -15.76 36.10 65.74
C LEU A 1 -16.07 35.19 64.55
N GLY A 2 -17.03 34.27 64.69
CA GLY A 2 -17.35 33.31 63.62
C GLY A 2 -18.22 33.99 62.56
N THR A 3 -17.81 33.93 61.30
CA THR A 3 -18.58 34.37 60.15
C THR A 3 -19.79 33.45 59.98
N PHE A 4 -21.00 33.97 60.21
CA PHE A 4 -22.24 33.25 59.90
C PHE A 4 -22.52 33.37 58.40
N GLU A 5 -21.93 32.48 57.62
CA GLU A 5 -22.20 32.40 56.18
C GLU A 5 -23.48 31.57 55.94
N VAL A 6 -24.35 32.08 55.07
CA VAL A 6 -25.54 31.38 54.59
C VAL A 6 -25.28 31.00 53.13
N TRP A 7 -25.31 29.71 52.85
CA TRP A 7 -25.08 29.16 51.52
C TRP A 7 -26.40 28.83 50.85
N ILE A 8 -26.54 29.17 49.57
CA ILE A 8 -27.68 28.77 48.75
C ILE A 8 -27.26 27.60 47.88
N ALA A 9 -27.85 26.43 48.11
CA ALA A 9 -27.54 25.22 47.38
C ALA A 9 -28.42 25.05 46.13
N LEU A 10 -27.76 24.73 45.02
CA LEU A 10 -28.40 24.30 43.78
C LEU A 10 -28.74 22.80 43.85
N ASP A 11 -29.51 22.35 42.88
CA ASP A 11 -29.97 20.97 42.70
C ASP A 11 -28.88 19.90 42.87
N THR A 12 -27.66 20.17 42.36
CA THR A 12 -26.53 19.22 42.37
C THR A 12 -25.99 18.83 43.76
N TRP A 13 -26.23 19.64 44.80
CA TRP A 13 -25.72 19.38 46.15
C TRP A 13 -26.76 19.53 47.26
N SER A 14 -27.89 20.17 46.98
CA SER A 14 -29.00 20.36 47.94
C SER A 14 -29.65 19.05 48.39
N LEU A 15 -29.69 18.01 47.53
CA LEU A 15 -30.31 16.71 47.83
C LEU A 15 -29.30 15.57 48.06
N ASN A 16 -28.00 15.88 48.04
CA ASN A 16 -26.95 14.89 48.21
C ASN A 16 -26.92 14.35 49.65
N LYS A 17 -27.13 13.04 49.81
CA LYS A 17 -27.18 12.38 51.14
C LYS A 17 -25.80 12.11 51.76
N LYS A 18 -24.71 12.28 51.00
CA LYS A 18 -23.33 12.04 51.44
C LYS A 18 -22.64 13.34 51.91
N LEU A 19 -22.92 14.47 51.26
CA LEU A 19 -22.31 15.76 51.60
C LEU A 19 -22.53 16.18 53.07
N PRO A 20 -23.75 16.14 53.64
CA PRO A 20 -23.98 16.49 55.05
C PRO A 20 -23.25 15.58 56.05
N LYS A 21 -22.79 14.40 55.62
CA LYS A 21 -22.08 13.42 56.46
C LYS A 21 -20.57 13.65 56.48
N MET A 22 -20.03 14.51 55.61
CA MET A 22 -18.60 14.84 55.61
C MET A 22 -18.24 15.69 56.82
N LYS A 23 -17.11 15.38 57.47
CA LYS A 23 -16.71 16.01 58.74
C LYS A 23 -16.48 17.52 58.63
N GLU A 24 -16.04 17.99 57.47
CA GLU A 24 -15.71 19.40 57.22
C GLU A 24 -16.94 20.29 56.97
N ILE A 25 -18.04 19.71 56.45
CA ILE A 25 -19.27 20.44 56.11
C ILE A 25 -20.05 20.90 57.35
N LYS A 26 -19.77 20.36 58.53
CA LYS A 26 -20.46 20.76 59.77
C LYS A 26 -20.10 22.18 60.24
N ASN A 27 -19.02 22.78 59.72
CA ASN A 27 -18.51 24.08 60.16
C ASN A 27 -18.86 25.25 59.23
N ILE A 28 -19.57 25.02 58.12
CA ILE A 28 -19.77 26.04 57.06
C ILE A 28 -20.96 26.99 57.30
N GLY A 29 -21.75 26.77 58.35
CA GLY A 29 -22.95 27.57 58.64
C GLY A 29 -24.24 27.00 58.05
N THR A 30 -25.20 27.87 57.74
CA THR A 30 -26.55 27.49 57.29
C THR A 30 -26.57 27.26 55.78
N VAL A 31 -27.19 26.17 55.32
CA VAL A 31 -27.38 25.88 53.89
C VAL A 31 -28.88 25.85 53.57
N LEU A 32 -29.31 26.68 52.62
CA LEU A 32 -30.66 26.72 52.08
C LEU A 32 -30.64 26.14 50.66
N GLY A 33 -31.21 24.93 50.49
CA GLY A 33 -31.23 24.26 49.20
C GLY A 33 -32.51 24.51 48.41
N VAL A 34 -32.36 24.76 47.12
CA VAL A 34 -33.45 24.73 46.14
C VAL A 34 -33.26 23.48 45.29
N SER A 35 -34.28 22.64 45.22
CA SER A 35 -34.25 21.41 44.43
C SER A 35 -35.55 21.19 43.67
N GLN A 36 -35.45 20.48 42.56
CA GLN A 36 -36.64 19.99 41.86
C GLN A 36 -37.32 18.90 42.70
N PRO A 37 -38.66 18.81 42.67
CA PRO A 37 -39.36 17.75 43.38
C PRO A 37 -38.91 16.39 42.85
N VAL A 38 -38.51 15.51 43.77
CA VAL A 38 -38.15 14.13 43.42
C VAL A 38 -39.42 13.41 42.98
N VAL A 39 -39.48 13.03 41.69
CA VAL A 39 -40.58 12.25 41.14
C VAL A 39 -40.16 10.77 41.11
N PRO A 40 -40.85 9.89 41.84
CA PRO A 40 -40.53 8.46 41.83
C PRO A 40 -40.94 7.84 40.48
N ILE A 41 -40.05 7.02 39.92
CA ILE A 41 -40.33 6.25 38.70
C ILE A 41 -40.89 4.88 39.13
N PRO A 42 -42.16 4.56 38.84
CA PRO A 42 -42.76 3.30 39.26
C PRO A 42 -42.00 2.11 38.66
N GLY A 43 -41.72 1.09 39.49
CA GLY A 43 -40.99 -0.12 39.08
C GLY A 43 -39.47 0.04 38.90
N PHE A 44 -38.92 1.26 39.02
CA PHE A 44 -37.48 1.49 38.85
C PHE A 44 -36.65 0.81 39.94
N ASN A 45 -37.09 0.87 41.20
CA ASN A 45 -36.40 0.18 42.29
C ASN A 45 -36.41 -1.34 42.09
N ASP A 46 -37.57 -1.90 41.73
CA ASP A 46 -37.71 -3.34 41.46
C ASP A 46 -36.79 -3.78 40.30
N PHE A 47 -36.66 -2.93 39.26
CA PHE A 47 -35.72 -3.14 38.17
C PHE A 47 -34.27 -3.17 38.66
N ILE A 48 -33.83 -2.19 39.47
CA ILE A 48 -32.48 -2.16 40.02
C ILE A 48 -32.18 -3.43 40.85
N TYR A 49 -33.12 -3.87 41.69
CA TYR A 49 -32.97 -5.12 42.46
C TYR A 49 -32.92 -6.37 41.56
N SER A 50 -33.65 -6.39 40.44
CA SER A 50 -33.66 -7.54 39.51
C SER A 50 -32.43 -7.62 38.59
N SER A 51 -31.86 -6.48 38.19
CA SER A 51 -30.81 -6.37 37.17
C SER A 51 -29.45 -6.99 37.54
N LYS A 52 -29.18 -7.23 38.82
CA LYS A 52 -27.97 -7.96 39.26
C LYS A 52 -27.98 -9.47 38.95
N SER A 53 -29.11 -10.02 38.51
CA SER A 53 -29.25 -11.45 38.23
C SER A 53 -28.82 -11.88 36.81
N GLN A 54 -28.48 -10.96 35.91
CA GLN A 54 -28.05 -11.28 34.54
C GLN A 54 -26.69 -10.65 34.18
N PRO A 55 -25.58 -11.41 34.25
CA PRO A 55 -24.35 -11.03 33.56
C PRO A 55 -24.48 -11.43 32.08
N HIS A 56 -25.15 -10.62 31.26
CA HIS A 56 -25.15 -10.86 29.81
C HIS A 56 -24.07 -10.00 29.14
N CYS A 57 -22.86 -10.55 29.09
CA CYS A 57 -21.80 -10.11 28.18
C CYS A 57 -21.45 -11.33 27.32
N GLU A 58 -22.17 -11.53 26.22
CA GLU A 58 -21.79 -12.56 25.25
C GLU A 58 -20.72 -12.01 24.30
N ASN A 59 -19.53 -12.62 24.43
CA ASN A 59 -18.48 -12.86 23.43
C ASN A 59 -17.63 -11.71 22.85
N THR A 60 -16.33 -11.97 22.90
CA THR A 60 -15.16 -11.11 22.67
C THR A 60 -14.80 -10.85 21.19
N GLU A 61 -15.74 -10.95 20.24
CA GLU A 61 -15.40 -10.78 18.80
C GLU A 61 -16.32 -9.86 17.98
N GLN A 62 -17.19 -9.06 18.62
CA GLN A 62 -17.80 -7.94 17.92
C GLN A 62 -16.97 -6.68 18.13
N SER A 63 -16.60 -6.06 17.01
CA SER A 63 -15.90 -4.77 16.93
C SER A 63 -16.40 -3.83 18.02
N MET A 64 -15.49 -3.28 18.83
CA MET A 64 -15.77 -2.22 19.78
C MET A 64 -16.58 -1.11 19.08
N LEU A 65 -17.89 -1.13 19.28
CA LEU A 65 -18.67 0.09 19.24
C LEU A 65 -18.20 0.90 20.46
N CYS A 66 -17.82 2.16 20.23
CA CYS A 66 -17.02 3.03 21.12
C CYS A 66 -17.63 3.36 22.50
N SER A 67 -18.57 2.59 23.06
CA SER A 67 -19.44 3.10 24.14
C SER A 67 -19.71 2.17 25.32
N GLN A 68 -19.05 1.01 25.46
CA GLN A 68 -19.36 0.10 26.58
C GLN A 68 -18.10 -0.40 27.31
N VAL A 69 -18.04 -0.13 28.62
CA VAL A 69 -17.07 -0.72 29.56
C VAL A 69 -17.82 -1.74 30.42
N CYS A 70 -17.45 -3.02 30.31
CA CYS A 70 -18.23 -4.12 30.90
C CYS A 70 -17.77 -4.57 32.30
N ASN A 71 -16.88 -3.84 32.98
CA ASN A 71 -16.40 -4.24 34.31
C ASN A 71 -17.09 -3.44 35.42
N CYS A 72 -18.27 -3.90 35.85
CA CYS A 72 -19.08 -3.27 36.91
C CYS A 72 -19.24 -4.16 38.16
N SER A 73 -18.20 -4.91 38.52
CA SER A 73 -18.25 -5.96 39.54
C SER A 73 -18.29 -5.46 41.01
N GLY A 74 -18.32 -4.15 41.26
CA GLY A 74 -18.20 -3.56 42.61
C GLY A 74 -19.40 -2.77 43.16
N LEU A 75 -20.52 -2.67 42.44
CA LEU A 75 -21.67 -1.84 42.85
C LEU A 75 -22.77 -2.70 43.48
N SER A 76 -23.34 -2.31 44.63
CA SER A 76 -24.55 -2.93 45.18
C SER A 76 -25.82 -2.18 44.75
N PRO A 77 -27.00 -2.83 44.66
CA PRO A 77 -28.27 -2.15 44.41
C PRO A 77 -28.55 -1.02 45.41
N GLU A 78 -28.11 -1.19 46.65
CA GLU A 78 -28.24 -0.20 47.73
C GLU A 78 -27.36 1.02 47.46
N ASP A 79 -26.15 0.82 46.92
CA ASP A 79 -25.28 1.91 46.48
C ASP A 79 -25.89 2.70 45.33
N VAL A 80 -26.63 2.04 44.44
CA VAL A 80 -27.29 2.67 43.28
C VAL A 80 -28.55 3.46 43.71
N VAL A 81 -29.38 2.90 44.58
CA VAL A 81 -30.60 3.56 45.08
C VAL A 81 -30.28 4.69 46.07
N SER A 82 -29.13 4.63 46.75
CA SER A 82 -28.68 5.69 47.67
C SER A 82 -28.02 6.89 46.99
N ILE A 83 -27.70 6.78 45.69
CA ILE A 83 -27.26 7.91 44.86
C ILE A 83 -28.42 8.89 44.65
N ASP A 84 -28.07 10.16 44.42
CA ASP A 84 -29.01 11.27 44.30
C ASP A 84 -30.11 10.98 43.24
N PRO A 85 -31.39 10.85 43.65
CA PRO A 85 -32.47 10.47 42.74
C PRO A 85 -32.88 11.62 41.79
N THR A 86 -32.33 12.83 41.98
CA THR A 86 -32.62 14.00 41.13
C THR A 86 -32.26 13.80 39.67
N PHE A 87 -31.27 12.95 39.37
CA PHE A 87 -30.83 12.70 37.99
C PHE A 87 -31.67 11.63 37.27
N SER A 88 -32.31 10.73 38.01
CA SER A 88 -33.02 9.59 37.42
C SER A 88 -34.24 10.02 36.60
N PHE A 89 -35.02 10.98 37.11
CA PHE A 89 -36.23 11.43 36.41
C PHE A 89 -35.93 12.27 35.15
N PRO A 90 -34.98 13.23 35.14
CA PRO A 90 -34.56 13.89 33.91
C PRO A 90 -34.04 12.93 32.85
N VAL A 91 -33.25 11.91 33.24
CA VAL A 91 -32.78 10.88 32.31
C VAL A 91 -33.94 10.06 31.77
N TYR A 92 -34.85 9.61 32.64
CA TYR A 92 -36.07 8.92 32.23
C TYR A 92 -36.90 9.76 31.26
N SER A 93 -37.12 11.04 31.58
CA SER A 93 -37.88 11.98 30.75
C SER A 93 -37.23 12.19 29.39
N ALA A 94 -35.89 12.34 29.34
CA ALA A 94 -35.16 12.48 28.08
C ALA A 94 -35.28 11.23 27.20
N VAL A 95 -35.08 10.03 27.79
CA VAL A 95 -35.24 8.76 27.07
C VAL A 95 -36.69 8.58 26.60
N TYR A 96 -37.66 8.89 27.46
CA TYR A 96 -39.08 8.80 27.14
C TYR A 96 -39.48 9.76 26.02
N ALA A 97 -38.97 11.00 26.03
CA ALA A 97 -39.20 11.99 25.00
C ALA A 97 -38.64 11.53 23.64
N VAL A 98 -37.42 10.99 23.62
CA VAL A 98 -36.82 10.43 22.39
C VAL A 98 -37.63 9.23 21.89
N ALA A 99 -38.04 8.33 22.79
CA ALA A 99 -38.86 7.17 22.45
C ALA A 99 -40.23 7.59 21.87
N HIS A 100 -40.88 8.59 22.45
CA HIS A 100 -42.14 9.14 21.95
C HIS A 100 -41.99 9.85 20.62
N ALA A 101 -40.93 10.64 20.45
CA ALA A 101 -40.63 11.29 19.19
C ALA A 101 -40.43 10.25 18.09
N LEU A 102 -39.64 9.20 18.35
CA LEU A 102 -39.46 8.07 17.44
C LEU A 102 -40.79 7.36 17.15
N HIS A 103 -41.59 7.08 18.16
CA HIS A 103 -42.90 6.43 18.02
C HIS A 103 -43.83 7.23 17.09
N LYS A 104 -43.85 8.57 17.24
CA LYS A 104 -44.60 9.48 16.36
C LYS A 104 -44.04 9.52 14.94
N VAL A 105 -42.73 9.69 14.80
CA VAL A 105 -42.06 9.80 13.49
C VAL A 105 -42.21 8.51 12.68
N LEU A 106 -42.08 7.36 13.33
CA LEU A 106 -42.18 6.04 12.72
C LEU A 106 -43.63 5.52 12.63
N GLN A 107 -44.64 6.31 13.04
CA GLN A 107 -46.06 5.93 13.01
C GLN A 107 -46.32 4.53 13.59
N CYS A 108 -45.71 4.24 14.75
CA CYS A 108 -45.77 2.91 15.34
C CYS A 108 -47.17 2.57 15.87
N GLY A 109 -47.67 1.38 15.56
CA GLY A 109 -48.81 0.76 16.21
C GLY A 109 -48.40 -0.17 17.36
N VAL A 110 -49.36 -0.92 17.90
CA VAL A 110 -49.17 -1.79 19.08
C VAL A 110 -48.14 -2.92 18.86
N ALA A 111 -47.87 -3.29 17.60
CA ALA A 111 -46.97 -4.40 17.26
C ALA A 111 -45.89 -4.07 16.20
N LYS A 112 -46.03 -2.98 15.43
CA LYS A 112 -45.12 -2.66 14.30
C LYS A 112 -44.97 -1.17 14.08
N CYS A 113 -43.78 -0.77 13.64
CA CYS A 113 -43.43 0.59 13.25
C CYS A 113 -43.24 0.71 11.74
N ASN A 114 -43.62 1.85 11.17
CA ASN A 114 -43.38 2.18 9.77
C ASN A 114 -41.98 2.77 9.64
N VAL A 115 -40.99 1.92 9.35
CA VAL A 115 -39.61 2.36 9.20
C VAL A 115 -39.38 2.80 7.76
N PHE A 116 -39.43 4.12 7.53
CA PHE A 116 -39.11 4.72 6.24
C PHE A 116 -37.60 4.66 5.97
N TRP A 117 -37.07 3.47 5.66
CA TRP A 117 -35.79 3.38 4.97
C TRP A 117 -36.06 3.65 3.49
N ASN A 118 -35.48 4.71 2.93
CA ASN A 118 -35.52 5.01 1.50
C ASN A 118 -35.48 3.73 0.64
N GLN A 119 -36.61 3.42 -0.02
CA GLN A 119 -36.88 2.39 -1.05
C GLN A 119 -36.37 0.95 -0.86
N SER A 120 -35.53 0.63 0.13
CA SER A 120 -34.76 -0.62 0.20
C SER A 120 -34.71 -1.28 1.58
N GLY A 121 -35.32 -0.70 2.62
CA GLY A 121 -35.32 -1.34 3.95
C GLY A 121 -33.95 -1.40 4.65
N LYS A 122 -32.93 -0.73 4.12
CA LYS A 122 -31.55 -0.78 4.62
C LYS A 122 -31.23 0.44 5.48
N VAL A 123 -30.58 0.18 6.63
CA VAL A 123 -30.05 1.21 7.52
C VAL A 123 -29.03 2.07 6.75
N PRO A 124 -29.08 3.41 6.85
CA PRO A 124 -28.10 4.28 6.23
C PRO A 124 -26.73 4.04 6.87
N ILE A 125 -25.74 3.83 6.02
CA ILE A 125 -24.36 3.58 6.44
C ILE A 125 -23.69 4.94 6.65
N SER A 126 -23.34 5.25 7.90
CA SER A 126 -22.62 6.47 8.27
C SER A 126 -21.11 6.21 8.30
N VAL A 127 -20.47 6.27 7.14
CA VAL A 127 -19.01 6.12 7.00
C VAL A 127 -18.38 7.43 6.52
N CYS A 128 -17.19 7.76 7.04
CA CYS A 128 -16.44 8.97 6.64
C CYS A 128 -15.89 8.83 5.22
N SER A 129 -15.24 7.71 4.95
CA SER A 129 -14.69 7.36 3.63
C SER A 129 -15.23 5.99 3.20
N PRO A 130 -15.60 5.83 1.92
CA PRO A 130 -15.99 4.53 1.38
C PRO A 130 -14.78 3.60 1.26
N GLU A 131 -15.04 2.31 1.06
CA GLU A 131 -14.00 1.32 0.77
C GLU A 131 -13.25 1.63 -0.53
N CYS A 132 -11.93 1.50 -0.51
CA CYS A 132 -11.11 1.81 -1.69
C CYS A 132 -11.25 0.71 -2.76
N PRO A 133 -11.28 1.08 -4.05
CA PRO A 133 -11.25 0.12 -5.13
C PRO A 133 -9.91 -0.63 -5.17
N THR A 134 -9.90 -1.79 -5.81
CA THR A 134 -8.69 -2.61 -5.98
C THR A 134 -7.58 -1.82 -6.65
N GLY A 135 -6.35 -1.90 -6.12
CA GLY A 135 -5.19 -1.14 -6.62
C GLY A 135 -4.92 0.19 -5.92
N TYR A 136 -5.74 0.56 -4.92
CA TYR A 136 -5.63 1.81 -4.18
C TYR A 136 -5.30 1.57 -2.70
N VAL A 137 -4.40 2.38 -2.15
CA VAL A 137 -4.09 2.43 -0.72
C VAL A 137 -4.88 3.52 -0.01
N ARG A 138 -5.17 3.30 1.26
CA ARG A 138 -5.79 4.25 2.17
C ARG A 138 -4.73 5.20 2.72
N LYS A 139 -4.81 6.46 2.34
CA LYS A 139 -4.00 7.53 2.93
C LYS A 139 -4.86 8.31 3.92
N GLN A 140 -4.48 8.29 5.20
CA GLN A 140 -5.26 8.98 6.23
C GLN A 140 -5.43 10.45 5.87
N ASP A 141 -6.67 10.93 5.98
CA ASP A 141 -7.04 12.31 5.73
C ASP A 141 -7.55 12.93 7.03
N GLY A 142 -6.92 14.02 7.47
CA GLY A 142 -7.25 14.69 8.74
C GLY A 142 -6.96 13.87 10.02
N ILE A 143 -7.75 14.14 11.06
CA ILE A 143 -7.48 13.70 12.45
C ILE A 143 -8.00 12.28 12.73
N HIS A 144 -9.12 11.90 12.10
CA HIS A 144 -9.79 10.63 12.41
C HIS A 144 -9.21 9.46 11.60
N LYS A 145 -8.87 8.36 12.27
CA LYS A 145 -8.32 7.15 11.62
C LYS A 145 -9.26 6.48 10.62
N CYS A 146 -10.57 6.71 10.74
CA CYS A 146 -11.59 6.19 9.83
C CYS A 146 -11.78 7.04 8.55
N CYS A 147 -11.16 8.22 8.49
CA CYS A 147 -11.20 9.10 7.33
C CYS A 147 -9.90 8.94 6.52
N PHE A 148 -10.05 8.58 5.27
CA PHE A 148 -8.93 8.36 4.35
C PHE A 148 -9.30 8.71 2.91
N SER A 149 -8.27 9.03 2.13
CA SER A 149 -8.33 9.20 0.68
C SER A 149 -7.72 7.97 0.00
N CYS A 150 -8.33 7.51 -1.08
CA CYS A 150 -7.82 6.40 -1.89
C CYS A 150 -6.79 6.91 -2.90
N ILE A 151 -5.55 6.43 -2.81
CA ILE A 151 -4.46 6.79 -3.72
C ILE A 151 -4.04 5.55 -4.50
N ILE A 152 -3.99 5.64 -5.82
CA ILE A 152 -3.58 4.52 -6.67
C ILE A 152 -2.09 4.20 -6.48
N CYS A 153 -1.74 2.92 -6.45
CA CYS A 153 -0.34 2.51 -6.38
C CYS A 153 0.38 2.82 -7.70
N PRO A 154 1.55 3.47 -7.68
CA PRO A 154 2.31 3.80 -8.89
C PRO A 154 2.86 2.55 -9.60
N ASN A 155 3.34 2.70 -10.84
CA ASN A 155 4.03 1.62 -11.55
C ASN A 155 5.22 1.05 -10.75
N ARG A 156 5.55 -0.22 -11.00
CA ARG A 156 6.53 -1.02 -10.20
C ARG A 156 6.15 -1.22 -8.73
N THR A 157 4.94 -0.87 -8.33
CA THR A 157 4.42 -1.21 -7.01
C THR A 157 3.09 -1.97 -7.12
N TYR A 158 2.75 -2.71 -6.09
CA TYR A 158 1.50 -3.44 -6.01
C TYR A 158 0.93 -3.38 -4.60
N ILE A 159 -0.37 -3.57 -4.48
CA ILE A 159 -1.06 -3.66 -3.19
C ILE A 159 -1.35 -5.12 -2.84
N ASN A 160 -1.03 -5.52 -1.61
CA ASN A 160 -1.32 -6.85 -1.08
C ASN A 160 -2.47 -6.75 -0.06
N LYS A 161 -2.55 -7.67 0.90
CA LYS A 161 -3.54 -7.67 1.99
C LYS A 161 -3.50 -6.42 2.89
N ASP A 162 -2.38 -5.68 2.90
CA ASP A 162 -2.26 -4.43 3.65
C ASP A 162 -2.81 -3.25 2.83
N PRO A 163 -3.91 -2.59 3.27
CA PRO A 163 -4.52 -1.51 2.53
C PRO A 163 -3.80 -0.15 2.71
N TYR A 164 -2.72 -0.07 3.50
CA TYR A 164 -2.08 1.21 3.84
C TYR A 164 -0.79 1.51 3.06
N SER A 165 -0.20 0.50 2.42
CA SER A 165 1.12 0.65 1.78
C SER A 165 1.21 -0.07 0.43
N CYS A 166 1.89 0.59 -0.53
CA CYS A 166 2.24 -0.03 -1.81
C CYS A 166 3.62 -0.69 -1.67
N ILE A 167 3.74 -1.93 -2.14
CA ILE A 167 4.96 -2.73 -2.04
C ILE A 167 5.67 -2.69 -3.40
N SER A 168 6.98 -2.44 -3.41
CA SER A 168 7.78 -2.45 -4.65
C SER A 168 8.00 -3.86 -5.19
N CYS A 169 7.94 -4.01 -6.50
CA CYS A 169 8.33 -5.23 -7.20
C CYS A 169 9.85 -5.47 -7.12
N LYS A 170 10.28 -6.72 -7.33
CA LYS A 170 11.71 -7.04 -7.52
C LYS A 170 12.25 -6.43 -8.81
N ASP A 171 13.56 -6.31 -8.94
CA ASP A 171 14.20 -5.74 -10.14
C ASP A 171 13.90 -6.53 -11.43
N THR A 172 13.67 -7.83 -11.32
CA THR A 172 13.28 -8.72 -12.44
C THR A 172 11.79 -8.65 -12.77
N GLU A 173 11.00 -7.98 -11.94
CA GLU A 173 9.56 -7.92 -12.03
C GLU A 173 9.08 -6.50 -12.38
N TRP A 174 7.84 -6.40 -12.81
CA TRP A 174 7.18 -5.15 -13.14
C TRP A 174 5.67 -5.25 -12.94
N SER A 175 5.06 -4.15 -12.54
CA SER A 175 3.62 -3.99 -12.38
C SER A 175 3.16 -2.66 -12.97
N ALA A 176 1.95 -2.67 -13.53
CA ALA A 176 1.28 -1.46 -13.97
C ALA A 176 0.72 -0.68 -12.76
N GLU A 177 0.33 0.56 -13.00
CA GLU A 177 -0.37 1.37 -11.99
C GLU A 177 -1.66 0.67 -11.52
N GLY A 178 -1.89 0.65 -10.20
CA GLY A 178 -3.06 -0.02 -9.60
C GLY A 178 -3.02 -1.56 -9.62
N SER A 179 -1.88 -2.18 -9.92
CA SER A 179 -1.78 -3.65 -9.93
C SER A 179 -1.81 -4.27 -8.53
N THR A 180 -2.35 -5.48 -8.43
CA THR A 180 -2.35 -6.30 -7.19
C THR A 180 -1.24 -7.34 -7.15
N SER A 181 -0.49 -7.49 -8.25
CA SER A 181 0.65 -8.40 -8.34
C SER A 181 1.70 -7.86 -9.31
N CYS A 182 2.94 -8.34 -9.15
CA CYS A 182 4.03 -8.10 -10.08
C CYS A 182 4.15 -9.26 -11.06
N ASN A 183 4.46 -8.97 -12.32
CA ASN A 183 4.74 -9.95 -13.36
C ASN A 183 6.24 -9.93 -13.72
N GLN A 184 6.78 -11.04 -14.20
CA GLN A 184 8.16 -11.07 -14.71
C GLN A 184 8.29 -10.15 -15.92
N ARG A 185 9.40 -9.39 -15.98
CA ARG A 185 9.68 -8.54 -17.15
C ARG A 185 9.90 -9.41 -18.37
N LEU A 186 9.22 -9.06 -19.47
CA LEU A 186 9.49 -9.63 -20.78
C LEU A 186 10.87 -9.15 -21.23
N VAL A 187 11.76 -10.08 -21.54
CA VAL A 187 13.06 -9.78 -22.14
C VAL A 187 12.87 -9.66 -23.64
N GLU A 188 13.10 -8.47 -24.19
CA GLU A 188 13.06 -8.24 -25.63
C GLU A 188 14.40 -8.62 -26.25
N PHE A 189 14.39 -9.54 -27.22
CA PHE A 189 15.56 -9.99 -27.96
C PHE A 189 15.19 -10.22 -29.42
N ILE A 190 16.18 -10.15 -30.31
CA ILE A 190 15.98 -10.43 -31.73
C ILE A 190 16.17 -11.95 -31.95
N PRO A 191 15.10 -12.70 -32.28
CA PRO A 191 15.22 -14.13 -32.53
C PRO A 191 15.94 -14.40 -33.86
N PHE A 192 16.58 -15.57 -33.98
CA PHE A 192 17.22 -16.01 -35.23
C PHE A 192 16.26 -16.14 -36.41
N THR A 193 14.95 -16.23 -36.13
CA THR A 193 13.87 -16.33 -37.12
C THR A 193 13.47 -14.97 -37.68
N ASP A 194 13.96 -13.86 -37.13
CA ASP A 194 13.65 -12.53 -37.63
C ASP A 194 14.28 -12.32 -39.03
N SER A 195 13.52 -11.75 -39.96
CA SER A 195 13.99 -11.54 -41.34
C SER A 195 15.24 -10.66 -41.40
N GLY A 196 15.33 -9.64 -40.55
CA GLY A 196 16.50 -8.77 -40.47
C GLY A 196 17.71 -9.52 -39.92
N ALA A 197 17.51 -10.34 -38.89
CA ALA A 197 18.56 -11.21 -38.34
C ALA A 197 19.11 -12.18 -39.39
N ILE A 198 18.25 -12.86 -40.15
CA ILE A 198 18.64 -13.80 -41.19
C ILE A 198 19.48 -13.11 -42.28
N LEU A 199 19.05 -11.93 -42.74
CA LEU A 199 19.78 -11.16 -43.75
C LEU A 199 21.18 -10.76 -43.26
N ILE A 200 21.30 -10.28 -42.03
CA ILE A 200 22.58 -9.88 -41.44
C ILE A 200 23.49 -11.11 -41.27
N MET A 201 22.95 -12.24 -40.82
CA MET A 201 23.69 -13.49 -40.61
C MET A 201 24.22 -14.07 -41.92
N LEU A 202 23.41 -14.05 -42.99
CA LEU A 202 23.84 -14.44 -44.33
C LEU A 202 24.95 -13.52 -44.85
N GLY A 203 24.80 -12.21 -44.67
CA GLY A 203 25.84 -11.23 -45.03
C GLY A 203 27.16 -11.45 -44.28
N ALA A 204 27.09 -11.68 -42.97
CA ALA A 204 28.25 -11.99 -42.15
C ALA A 204 28.91 -13.32 -42.56
N GLY A 205 28.11 -14.35 -42.85
CA GLY A 205 28.60 -15.63 -43.35
C GLY A 205 29.30 -15.51 -44.71
N ALA A 206 28.75 -14.71 -45.63
CA ALA A 206 29.38 -14.42 -46.91
C ALA A 206 30.72 -13.68 -46.77
N LEU A 207 30.80 -12.70 -45.85
CA LEU A 207 32.05 -12.00 -45.52
C LEU A 207 33.11 -12.94 -44.94
N VAL A 208 32.72 -13.84 -44.03
CA VAL A 208 33.63 -14.88 -43.51
C VAL A 208 34.12 -15.79 -44.64
N GLY A 209 33.21 -16.26 -45.51
CA GLY A 209 33.58 -17.09 -46.67
C GLY A 209 34.57 -16.38 -47.61
N LEU A 210 34.32 -15.11 -47.92
CA LEU A 210 35.17 -14.31 -48.80
C LEU A 210 36.55 -14.04 -48.16
N THR A 211 36.60 -13.66 -46.89
CA THR A 211 37.88 -13.42 -46.18
C THR A 211 38.72 -14.70 -46.06
N LEU A 212 38.09 -15.87 -45.85
CA LEU A 212 38.77 -17.16 -45.85
C LEU A 212 39.26 -17.56 -47.24
N ALA A 213 38.45 -17.38 -48.29
CA ALA A 213 38.84 -17.67 -49.66
C ALA A 213 40.06 -16.83 -50.11
N VAL A 214 40.05 -15.53 -49.80
CA VAL A 214 41.20 -14.64 -50.05
C VAL A 214 42.43 -15.07 -49.25
N SER A 215 42.25 -15.45 -47.97
CA SER A 215 43.35 -15.95 -47.13
C SER A 215 43.98 -17.22 -47.71
N VAL A 216 43.17 -18.19 -48.17
CA VAL A 216 43.66 -19.42 -48.80
C VAL A 216 44.38 -19.12 -50.11
N LEU A 217 43.82 -18.25 -50.95
CA LEU A 217 44.45 -17.81 -52.20
C LEU A 217 45.84 -17.20 -51.95
N PHE A 218 45.94 -16.33 -50.95
CA PHE A 218 47.19 -15.67 -50.59
C PHE A 218 48.20 -16.65 -49.98
N ALA A 219 47.74 -17.65 -49.21
CA ALA A 219 48.59 -18.69 -48.64
C ALA A 219 49.18 -19.62 -49.72
N VAL A 220 48.36 -20.03 -50.70
CA VAL A 220 48.83 -20.87 -51.82
C VAL A 220 49.82 -20.10 -52.69
N ASN A 221 49.55 -18.83 -52.96
CA ASN A 221 50.41 -17.96 -53.77
C ASN A 221 51.42 -17.16 -52.94
N TYR A 222 51.74 -17.60 -51.73
CA TYR A 222 52.57 -16.83 -50.78
C TYR A 222 53.97 -16.50 -51.33
N ASN A 223 54.52 -17.38 -52.17
CA ASN A 223 55.83 -17.18 -52.79
C ASN A 223 55.81 -16.20 -53.97
N THR A 224 54.64 -15.69 -54.38
CA THR A 224 54.55 -14.70 -55.46
C THR A 224 54.94 -13.31 -54.95
N PRO A 225 55.69 -12.51 -55.75
CA PRO A 225 56.10 -11.17 -55.35
C PRO A 225 54.90 -10.25 -55.07
N VAL A 226 53.74 -10.54 -55.66
CA VAL A 226 52.50 -9.79 -55.47
C VAL A 226 52.02 -9.83 -54.01
N VAL A 227 51.93 -11.02 -53.39
CA VAL A 227 51.47 -11.16 -51.99
C VAL A 227 52.47 -10.56 -51.01
N ARG A 228 53.77 -10.69 -51.32
CA ARG A 228 54.85 -10.19 -50.48
C ARG A 228 54.93 -8.66 -50.50
N SER A 229 54.66 -8.02 -51.64
CA SER A 229 54.59 -6.56 -51.78
C SER A 229 53.31 -5.95 -51.19
N ALA A 230 52.19 -6.69 -51.20
CA ALA A 230 50.91 -6.22 -50.66
C ALA A 230 50.83 -6.17 -49.11
N GLY A 231 51.86 -6.64 -48.39
CA GLY A 231 51.93 -6.58 -46.93
C GLY A 231 52.25 -7.91 -46.23
N GLY A 232 52.40 -9.00 -46.98
CA GLY A 232 52.84 -10.30 -46.46
C GLY A 232 52.07 -10.76 -45.21
N PRO A 233 52.73 -11.05 -44.07
CA PRO A 233 52.08 -11.56 -42.86
C PRO A 233 51.04 -10.60 -42.25
N MET A 234 51.17 -9.28 -42.45
CA MET A 234 50.21 -8.30 -41.93
C MET A 234 48.85 -8.43 -42.61
N CYS A 235 48.81 -8.81 -43.89
CA CYS A 235 47.57 -9.01 -44.62
C CYS A 235 46.78 -10.21 -44.07
N PHE A 236 47.46 -11.31 -43.71
CA PHE A 236 46.83 -12.46 -43.05
C PHE A 236 46.25 -12.10 -41.68
N LEU A 237 46.93 -11.25 -40.91
CA LEU A 237 46.42 -10.76 -39.63
C LEU A 237 45.14 -9.91 -39.81
N ILE A 238 45.11 -9.03 -40.82
CA ILE A 238 43.91 -8.24 -41.14
C ILE A 238 42.74 -9.16 -41.54
N LEU A 239 42.96 -10.10 -42.46
CA LEU A 239 41.92 -11.03 -42.90
C LEU A 239 41.40 -11.92 -41.75
N GLY A 240 42.29 -12.35 -40.85
CA GLY A 240 41.91 -13.07 -39.64
C GLY A 240 41.09 -12.23 -38.66
N CYS A 241 41.46 -10.97 -38.43
CA CYS A 241 40.69 -10.08 -37.56
C CYS A 241 39.31 -9.77 -38.14
N LEU A 242 39.22 -9.55 -39.46
CA LEU A 242 37.95 -9.30 -40.17
C LEU A 242 37.01 -10.50 -40.08
N SER A 243 37.53 -11.73 -40.22
CA SER A 243 36.72 -12.93 -40.09
C SER A 243 36.20 -13.12 -38.65
N LEU A 244 37.04 -12.91 -37.64
CA LEU A 244 36.64 -12.99 -36.22
C LEU A 244 35.63 -11.88 -35.84
N CYS A 245 35.78 -10.67 -36.38
CA CYS A 245 34.78 -9.61 -36.21
C CYS A 245 33.44 -10.01 -36.84
N SER A 246 33.46 -10.59 -38.03
CA SER A 246 32.25 -11.06 -38.71
C SER A 246 31.57 -12.22 -37.97
N ILE A 247 32.36 -13.11 -37.35
CA ILE A 247 31.84 -14.20 -36.49
C ILE A 247 31.18 -13.64 -35.22
N SER A 248 31.64 -12.52 -34.68
CA SER A 248 31.04 -11.92 -33.48
C SER A 248 29.56 -11.51 -33.66
N VAL A 249 29.16 -11.18 -34.90
CA VAL A 249 27.78 -10.81 -35.28
C VAL A 249 26.80 -11.94 -34.97
N PHE A 250 27.22 -13.20 -35.06
CA PHE A 250 26.37 -14.36 -34.77
C PHE A 250 25.93 -14.41 -33.29
N PHE A 251 26.71 -13.84 -32.37
CA PHE A 251 26.41 -13.81 -30.94
C PHE A 251 25.48 -12.64 -30.53
N TYR A 252 25.11 -11.77 -31.46
CA TYR A 252 24.14 -10.68 -31.21
C TYR A 252 22.69 -11.17 -31.21
N PHE A 253 22.41 -12.29 -31.88
CA PHE A 253 21.07 -12.83 -32.08
C PHE A 253 20.78 -13.99 -31.14
N GLY A 254 19.50 -14.19 -30.83
CA GLY A 254 19.04 -15.23 -29.91
C GLY A 254 18.94 -14.79 -28.46
N GLN A 255 18.67 -15.76 -27.58
CA GLN A 255 18.44 -15.48 -26.17
C GLN A 255 19.74 -15.05 -25.47
N PRO A 256 19.72 -13.96 -24.69
CA PRO A 256 20.93 -13.49 -24.01
C PRO A 256 21.43 -14.53 -23.01
N SER A 257 22.65 -15.01 -23.23
CA SER A 257 23.39 -15.85 -22.30
C SER A 257 24.66 -15.13 -21.85
N VAL A 258 25.22 -15.52 -20.70
CA VAL A 258 26.45 -14.90 -20.18
C VAL A 258 27.61 -15.06 -21.16
N SER A 259 27.74 -16.23 -21.79
CA SER A 259 28.76 -16.49 -22.82
C SER A 259 28.55 -15.63 -24.06
N SER A 260 27.32 -15.56 -24.59
CA SER A 260 26.99 -14.71 -25.73
C SER A 260 27.28 -13.23 -25.44
N CYS A 261 27.00 -12.76 -24.22
CA CYS A 261 27.27 -11.38 -23.80
C CYS A 261 28.77 -11.08 -23.80
N VAL A 262 29.59 -11.99 -23.26
CA VAL A 262 31.05 -11.84 -23.23
C VAL A 262 31.65 -11.87 -24.64
N LEU A 263 31.24 -12.84 -25.48
CA LEU A 263 31.72 -13.02 -26.86
C LEU A 263 31.28 -11.88 -27.80
N ARG A 264 30.19 -11.18 -27.47
CA ARG A 264 29.67 -10.04 -28.23
C ARG A 264 30.57 -8.82 -28.15
N PHE A 265 31.07 -8.49 -26.96
CA PHE A 265 31.76 -7.20 -26.74
C PHE A 265 33.27 -7.34 -26.73
N LEU A 266 33.83 -8.26 -25.93
CA LEU A 266 35.28 -8.31 -25.71
C LEU A 266 36.08 -8.69 -26.96
N PRO A 267 35.77 -9.78 -27.68
CA PRO A 267 36.49 -10.16 -28.89
C PRO A 267 36.32 -9.12 -30.00
N PHE A 268 35.10 -8.58 -30.18
CA PHE A 268 34.82 -7.60 -31.22
C PHE A 268 35.71 -6.36 -31.08
N PHE A 269 35.77 -5.76 -29.88
CA PHE A 269 36.62 -4.58 -29.67
C PHE A 269 38.11 -4.87 -29.85
N LEU A 270 38.59 -6.02 -29.36
CA LEU A 270 40.00 -6.41 -29.50
C LEU A 270 40.38 -6.63 -30.98
N PHE A 271 39.64 -7.45 -31.71
CA PHE A 271 39.97 -7.74 -33.11
C PHE A 271 39.72 -6.55 -34.03
N TYR A 272 38.70 -5.73 -33.76
CA TYR A 272 38.44 -4.52 -34.53
C TYR A 272 39.57 -3.49 -34.38
N THR A 273 40.04 -3.26 -33.16
CA THR A 273 41.15 -2.32 -32.91
C THR A 273 42.45 -2.79 -33.55
N VAL A 274 42.77 -4.08 -33.45
CA VAL A 274 43.93 -4.67 -34.14
C VAL A 274 43.79 -4.52 -35.65
N CYS A 275 42.60 -4.79 -36.21
CA CYS A 275 42.33 -4.65 -37.64
C CYS A 275 42.56 -3.22 -38.14
N LEU A 276 42.03 -2.21 -37.44
CA LEU A 276 42.23 -0.80 -37.78
C LEU A 276 43.70 -0.39 -37.69
N ALA A 277 44.40 -0.81 -36.64
CA ALA A 277 45.82 -0.52 -36.48
C ALA A 277 46.65 -1.09 -37.64
N CYS A 278 46.41 -2.36 -38.01
CA CYS A 278 47.10 -3.00 -39.13
C CYS A 278 46.75 -2.34 -40.47
N PHE A 279 45.50 -1.92 -40.68
CA PHE A 279 45.10 -1.20 -41.89
C PHE A 279 45.81 0.15 -42.00
N VAL A 280 45.88 0.93 -40.91
CA VAL A 280 46.59 2.21 -40.86
C VAL A 280 48.08 2.02 -41.15
N VAL A 281 48.72 1.02 -40.52
CA VAL A 281 50.14 0.73 -40.78
C VAL A 281 50.37 0.36 -42.25
N SER A 282 49.53 -0.52 -42.82
CA SER A 282 49.63 -0.92 -44.22
C SER A 282 49.45 0.27 -45.17
N PHE A 283 48.46 1.13 -44.90
CA PHE A 283 48.21 2.34 -45.67
C PHE A 283 49.39 3.32 -45.62
N VAL A 284 49.94 3.57 -44.43
CA VAL A 284 51.10 4.45 -44.24
C VAL A 284 52.34 3.89 -44.96
N SER A 285 52.62 2.59 -44.83
CA SER A 285 53.76 1.96 -45.53
C SER A 285 53.65 2.06 -47.05
N LEU A 286 52.44 1.94 -47.61
CA LEU A 286 52.20 2.15 -49.03
C LEU A 286 52.40 3.61 -49.45
N PHE A 287 51.90 4.57 -48.66
CA PHE A 287 52.04 5.99 -48.94
C PHE A 287 53.52 6.44 -48.97
N PHE A 288 54.33 5.98 -48.02
CA PHE A 288 55.76 6.31 -47.96
C PHE A 288 56.62 5.53 -48.97
N SER A 289 56.17 4.38 -49.50
CA SER A 289 56.87 3.69 -50.61
C SER A 289 56.59 4.31 -51.98
N GLY A 290 55.57 5.16 -52.09
CA GLY A 290 55.21 5.87 -53.33
C GLY A 290 55.88 7.25 -53.47
N PHE A 291 56.62 7.71 -52.46
CA PHE A 291 57.44 8.93 -52.45
C PHE A 291 58.92 8.56 -52.46
#